data_AF-A0A2V6RDH7-F1
#
_entry.id   AF-A0A2V6RDH7-F1
#
_cell.length_a   1.000
_cell.length_b   1.000
_cell.length_c   1.000
_cell.angle_alpha   90.00
_cell.angle_beta   90.00
_cell.angle_gamma   90.00
#
_symmetry.space_group_name_H-M   'P 1'
#
loop_
_entity.id
_entity.type
_entity.pdbx_description
1 polymer ?
#
loop_
_entity_poly.entity_id
_entity_poly.type
_entity_poly.pdbx_seq_one_letter_code
_entity_poly.pdbx_strand_id
1 'polypeptide(L)'
;MHAREREDAPPAVLKALWRELVGVAQALGIPVDAGAGEPPYDPLVYQRVYEALLRHRHADVAALQTVLPTSTFSVYEVAVPRVDLLPREEEADAAVREAEALFPDAPALARDVARWWVV
;
A
#
# COMPACT_ATOMS: atom_id res chain seq x y z
N MET A 1 11.50 1.85 -23.87
CA MET A 1 10.74 2.40 -22.72
C MET A 1 9.29 2.51 -23.14
N HIS A 2 8.46 1.65 -22.55
CA HIS A 2 7.04 1.52 -22.82
C HIS A 2 6.28 2.80 -22.37
N ALA A 3 5.14 3.13 -22.99
CA ALA A 3 4.43 4.37 -22.69
C ALA A 3 4.02 4.49 -21.21
N ARG A 4 3.57 3.38 -20.61
CA ARG A 4 3.22 3.32 -19.18
C ARG A 4 4.39 3.53 -18.22
N GLU A 5 5.61 3.15 -18.61
CA GLU A 5 6.80 3.38 -17.76
C GLU A 5 7.14 4.87 -17.63
N ARG A 6 6.59 5.73 -18.51
CA ARG A 6 6.74 7.18 -18.42
C ARG A 6 5.86 7.79 -17.34
N GLU A 7 4.83 7.06 -16.92
CA GLU A 7 3.90 7.47 -15.87
C GLU A 7 4.37 7.01 -14.48
N ASP A 8 5.40 6.16 -14.42
CA ASP A 8 5.97 5.70 -13.16
C ASP A 8 6.59 6.86 -12.38
N ALA A 9 6.50 6.79 -11.05
CA ALA A 9 7.11 7.78 -10.18
C ALA A 9 8.64 7.83 -10.42
N PRO A 10 9.23 9.03 -10.58
CA PRO A 10 10.68 9.16 -10.73
C PRO A 10 11.43 8.54 -9.54
N PRO A 11 12.61 7.93 -9.73
CA PRO A 11 13.36 7.29 -8.65
C PRO A 11 13.63 8.20 -7.45
N ALA A 12 13.83 9.50 -7.69
CA ALA A 12 14.02 10.48 -6.61
C ALA A 12 12.79 10.62 -5.70
N VAL A 13 11.58 10.50 -6.25
CA VAL A 13 10.31 10.54 -5.50
C VAL A 13 10.20 9.31 -4.62
N LEU A 14 10.45 8.12 -5.18
CA LEU A 14 10.39 6.86 -4.41
C LEU A 14 11.39 6.86 -3.25
N LYS A 15 12.60 7.38 -3.46
CA LYS A 15 13.60 7.54 -2.40
C LYS A 15 13.18 8.54 -1.32
N ALA A 16 12.55 9.65 -1.70
CA ALA A 16 12.02 10.61 -0.74
C ALA A 16 10.92 9.99 0.13
N LEU A 17 9.95 9.30 -0.50
CA LEU A 17 8.88 8.58 0.20
C LEU A 17 9.43 7.50 1.14
N TRP A 18 10.44 6.75 0.70
CA TRP A 18 11.11 5.77 1.55
C TRP A 18 11.74 6.40 2.78
N ARG A 19 12.42 7.54 2.63
CA ARG A 19 13.04 8.26 3.74
C ARG A 19 12.02 8.76 4.76
N GLU A 20 10.89 9.27 4.30
CA GLU A 20 9.76 9.65 5.16
C GLU A 20 9.23 8.44 5.93
N LEU A 21 9.04 7.31 5.25
CA LEU A 21 8.56 6.08 5.87
C LEU A 21 9.55 5.51 6.91
N VAL A 22 10.85 5.62 6.67
CA VAL A 22 11.89 5.30 7.66
C VAL A 22 11.78 6.19 8.90
N GLY A 23 11.50 7.48 8.73
CA GLY A 23 11.23 8.39 9.85
C GLY A 23 10.03 7.94 10.69
N VAL A 24 8.96 7.49 10.03
CA VAL A 24 7.78 6.92 10.69
C VAL A 24 8.14 5.61 11.41
N ALA A 25 8.90 4.72 10.77
CA ALA A 25 9.36 3.47 11.37
C ALA A 25 10.12 3.73 12.68
N GLN A 26 11.04 4.70 12.68
CA GLN A 26 11.79 5.10 13.88
C GLN A 26 10.87 5.64 14.98
N ALA A 27 9.90 6.49 14.63
CA ALA A 27 8.91 7.02 15.58
C ALA A 27 8.03 5.91 16.21
N LEU A 28 7.78 4.83 15.47
CA LEU A 28 7.05 3.65 15.93
C LEU A 28 7.94 2.60 16.64
N GLY A 29 9.25 2.85 16.76
CA GLY A 29 10.20 1.90 17.37
C GLY A 29 10.49 0.67 16.52
N ILE A 30 10.21 0.72 15.22
CA ILE A 30 10.52 -0.35 14.26
C ILE A 30 12.01 -0.25 13.88
N PRO A 31 12.80 -1.32 14.03
CA PRO A 31 14.22 -1.29 13.71
C PRO A 31 14.43 -1.12 12.20
N VAL A 32 15.31 -0.19 11.83
CA VAL A 32 15.74 0.06 10.45
C VAL A 32 17.26 -0.04 10.40
N ASP A 33 17.77 -0.82 9.45
CA ASP A 33 19.21 -0.84 9.17
C ASP A 33 19.59 0.39 8.34
N ALA A 34 19.96 1.47 9.04
CA ALA A 34 20.27 2.75 8.41
C ALA A 34 21.69 2.81 7.80
N GLY A 35 22.59 1.89 8.15
CA GLY A 35 24.01 2.00 7.80
C GLY A 35 24.57 3.41 8.04
N ALA A 36 25.63 3.78 7.31
CA ALA A 36 26.19 5.15 7.31
C ALA A 36 25.57 6.06 6.23
N GLY A 37 24.45 5.66 5.61
CA GLY A 37 23.93 6.28 4.38
C GLY A 37 22.41 6.25 4.25
N GLU A 38 21.91 6.36 3.01
CA GLU A 38 20.48 6.18 2.73
C GLU A 38 20.12 4.70 2.93
N PRO A 39 19.18 4.36 3.84
CA PRO A 39 18.81 2.97 4.09
C PRO A 39 18.30 2.33 2.80
N PRO A 40 18.76 1.11 2.45
CA PRO A 40 18.18 0.38 1.33
C PRO A 40 16.69 0.14 1.59
N TYR A 41 15.91 -0.03 0.51
CA TYR A 41 14.52 -0.45 0.65
C TYR A 41 14.46 -1.81 1.35
N ASP A 42 13.68 -1.89 2.43
CA ASP A 42 13.42 -3.12 3.16
C ASP A 42 11.89 -3.37 3.18
N PRO A 43 11.40 -4.42 2.48
CA PRO A 43 9.98 -4.74 2.45
C PRO A 43 9.40 -5.07 3.83
N LEU A 44 10.21 -5.56 4.78
CA LEU A 44 9.75 -5.86 6.14
C LEU A 44 9.51 -4.58 6.95
N VAL A 45 10.35 -3.56 6.79
CA VAL A 45 10.14 -2.25 7.42
C VAL A 45 8.88 -1.60 6.83
N TYR A 46 8.72 -1.63 5.50
CA TYR A 46 7.51 -1.16 4.83
C TYR A 46 6.25 -1.84 5.41
N GLN A 47 6.24 -3.18 5.42
CA GLN A 47 5.14 -3.98 5.95
C GLN A 47 4.81 -3.60 7.39
N ARG A 48 5.79 -3.60 8.29
CA ARG A 48 5.58 -3.35 9.73
C ARG A 48 5.03 -1.96 10.02
N VAL A 49 5.45 -0.94 9.27
CA VAL A 49 4.89 0.42 9.40
C VAL A 49 3.40 0.39 9.09
N TYR A 50 2.99 -0.21 7.97
CA TYR A 50 1.58 -0.29 7.61
C TYR A 50 0.77 -1.21 8.51
N GLU A 51 1.32 -2.33 8.97
CA GLU A 51 0.66 -3.17 9.98
C GLU A 51 0.41 -2.40 11.28
N ALA A 52 1.36 -1.58 11.73
CA ALA A 52 1.19 -0.74 12.90
C ALA A 52 0.12 0.35 12.69
N LEU A 53 0.13 1.03 11.54
CA LEU A 53 -0.87 2.04 11.18
C LEU A 53 -2.27 1.45 11.00
N LEU A 54 -2.36 0.22 10.46
CA LEU A 54 -3.60 -0.47 10.16
C LEU A 54 -3.98 -1.48 11.24
N ARG A 55 -3.34 -1.49 12.42
CA ARG A 55 -3.51 -2.52 13.46
C ARG A 55 -4.96 -2.72 13.95
N HIS A 56 -5.80 -1.70 13.77
CA HIS A 56 -7.22 -1.71 14.15
C HIS A 56 -8.15 -1.91 12.94
N ARG A 57 -7.60 -2.30 11.80
CA ARG A 57 -8.30 -2.47 10.52
C ARG A 57 -8.02 -3.88 9.99
N HIS A 58 -8.94 -4.38 9.18
CA HIS A 58 -8.71 -5.60 8.41
C HIS A 58 -7.71 -5.27 7.29
N ALA A 59 -6.45 -5.66 7.50
CA ALA A 59 -5.38 -5.50 6.52
C ALA A 59 -4.72 -6.85 6.27
N ASP A 60 -4.63 -7.24 5.00
CA ASP A 60 -3.92 -8.42 4.55
C ASP A 60 -2.64 -8.02 3.83
N VAL A 61 -1.54 -8.71 4.13
CA VAL A 61 -0.25 -8.48 3.47
C VAL A 61 -0.10 -9.45 2.31
N ALA A 62 -0.13 -8.91 1.09
CA ALA A 62 0.19 -9.68 -0.11
C ALA A 62 1.71 -9.80 -0.26
N ALA A 63 2.24 -11.03 -0.12
CA ALA A 63 3.65 -11.31 -0.30
C ALA A 63 4.02 -11.33 -1.81
N LEU A 64 4.49 -10.19 -2.33
CA LEU A 64 5.03 -10.10 -3.69
C LEU A 64 6.49 -10.58 -3.72
N GLN A 65 6.69 -11.89 -3.71
CA GLN A 65 8.04 -12.51 -3.65
C GLN A 65 8.70 -12.69 -5.02
N THR A 66 7.96 -12.46 -6.11
CA THR A 66 8.44 -12.77 -7.46
C THR A 66 8.91 -11.51 -8.16
N VAL A 67 10.22 -11.38 -8.32
CA VAL A 67 10.82 -10.40 -9.23
C VAL A 67 10.90 -11.04 -10.61
N LEU A 68 10.15 -10.50 -11.57
CA LEU A 68 10.25 -10.93 -12.96
C LEU A 68 11.56 -10.40 -13.57
N PRO A 69 12.28 -11.22 -14.37
CA PRO A 69 13.56 -10.82 -14.96
C PRO A 69 13.35 -9.87 -16.15
N THR A 70 12.93 -8.63 -15.87
CA THR A 70 12.54 -7.61 -16.87
C THR A 70 13.70 -6.73 -17.30
N SER A 71 14.94 -7.25 -17.23
CA SER A 71 16.14 -6.51 -17.61
C SER A 71 16.24 -6.29 -19.13
N THR A 72 15.58 -7.13 -19.92
CA THR A 72 15.63 -7.11 -21.40
C THR A 72 14.28 -6.78 -22.04
N PHE A 73 13.19 -6.70 -21.28
CA PHE A 73 11.85 -6.42 -21.76
C PHE A 73 11.01 -5.71 -20.70
N SER A 74 9.99 -4.95 -21.13
CA SER A 74 9.08 -4.26 -20.21
C SER A 74 8.09 -5.24 -19.57
N VAL A 75 7.75 -5.07 -18.28
CA VAL A 75 6.64 -5.84 -17.64
C VAL A 75 5.32 -5.71 -18.40
N TYR A 76 5.14 -4.59 -19.12
CA TYR A 76 3.94 -4.33 -19.92
C TYR A 76 3.92 -5.10 -21.25
N GLU A 77 5.06 -5.63 -21.69
CA GLU A 77 5.19 -6.49 -22.87
C GLU A 77 4.89 -7.97 -22.57
N VAL A 78 4.82 -8.35 -21.28
CA VAL A 78 4.40 -9.70 -20.91
C VAL A 78 2.95 -9.88 -21.32
N ALA A 79 2.72 -10.75 -22.31
CA ALA A 79 1.41 -11.10 -22.84
C ALA A 79 0.64 -12.02 -21.89
N VAL A 80 0.48 -11.61 -20.63
CA VAL A 80 -0.42 -12.26 -19.68
C VAL A 80 -1.82 -11.71 -19.90
N PRO A 81 -2.87 -12.56 -19.97
CA PRO A 81 -4.24 -12.09 -19.92
C PRO A 81 -4.44 -11.20 -18.68
N ARG A 82 -4.90 -9.98 -18.90
CA ARG A 82 -5.25 -9.04 -17.84
C ARG A 82 -6.75 -9.13 -17.67
N VAL A 83 -7.18 -9.41 -16.44
CA VAL A 83 -8.59 -9.40 -16.07
C VAL A 83 -8.74 -8.33 -15.01
N ASP A 84 -9.55 -7.33 -15.31
CA ASP A 84 -9.94 -6.34 -14.31
C ASP A 84 -10.86 -7.04 -13.31
N LEU A 85 -10.49 -6.99 -12.03
CA LEU A 85 -11.32 -7.49 -10.95
C LEU A 85 -12.38 -6.42 -10.64
N LEU A 86 -13.52 -6.52 -11.33
CA LEU A 86 -14.69 -5.71 -11.06
C LEU A 86 -15.66 -6.51 -10.20
N PRO A 87 -16.16 -5.94 -9.08
CA PRO A 87 -17.21 -6.60 -8.31
C PRO A 87 -18.47 -6.73 -9.17
N ARG A 88 -19.21 -7.81 -8.98
CA ARG A 88 -20.58 -7.92 -9.49
C ARG A 88 -21.47 -6.92 -8.74
N GLU A 89 -22.56 -6.49 -9.37
CA GLU A 89 -23.53 -5.57 -8.76
C GLU A 89 -24.01 -6.08 -7.38
N GLU A 90 -24.33 -7.37 -7.30
CA GLU A 90 -24.73 -8.04 -6.05
C GLU A 90 -23.66 -8.00 -4.96
N GLU A 91 -22.38 -8.12 -5.34
CA GLU A 91 -21.24 -8.08 -4.41
C GLU A 91 -21.01 -6.67 -3.89
N ALA A 92 -21.13 -5.66 -4.76
CA ALA A 92 -21.07 -4.26 -4.37
C ALA A 92 -22.20 -3.89 -3.40
N ASP A 93 -23.44 -4.29 -3.71
CA ASP A 93 -24.61 -4.04 -2.86
C ASP A 93 -24.51 -4.76 -1.50
N ALA A 94 -23.96 -5.96 -1.47
CA ALA A 94 -23.71 -6.68 -0.23
C ALA A 94 -22.67 -5.95 0.64
N ALA A 95 -21.55 -5.52 0.05
CA ALA A 95 -20.50 -4.79 0.75
C ALA A 95 -20.99 -3.44 1.31
N VAL A 96 -21.81 -2.70 0.55
CA VAL A 96 -22.41 -1.45 1.01
C VAL A 96 -23.33 -1.69 2.21
N ARG A 97 -24.24 -2.68 2.12
CA ARG A 97 -25.16 -3.00 3.23
C ARG A 97 -24.42 -3.47 4.48
N GLU A 98 -23.36 -4.25 4.32
CA GLU A 98 -22.50 -4.66 5.43
C GLU A 98 -21.84 -3.45 6.10
N ALA A 99 -21.28 -2.52 5.32
CA ALA A 99 -20.70 -1.29 5.85
C ALA A 99 -21.73 -0.42 6.57
N GLU A 100 -22.93 -0.24 6.01
CA GLU A 100 -24.03 0.50 6.64
C GLU A 100 -24.49 -0.15 7.97
N ALA A 101 -24.52 -1.48 8.02
CA ALA A 101 -24.86 -2.22 9.23
C ALA A 101 -23.78 -2.10 10.32
N LEU A 102 -22.50 -2.08 9.94
CA LEU A 102 -21.37 -1.90 10.87
C LEU A 102 -21.26 -0.46 11.38
N PHE A 103 -21.66 0.53 10.58
CA PHE A 103 -21.52 1.95 10.88
C PHE A 103 -22.84 2.73 10.68
N PRO A 104 -23.87 2.49 11.51
CA PRO A 104 -25.20 3.08 11.32
C PRO A 104 -25.29 4.57 11.65
N ASP A 105 -24.33 5.12 12.43
CA ASP A 105 -24.26 6.55 12.76
C ASP A 105 -23.31 7.28 11.80
N ALA A 106 -23.89 7.86 10.74
CA ALA A 106 -23.13 8.61 9.73
C ALA A 106 -22.31 9.79 10.32
N PRO A 107 -22.84 10.64 11.21
CA PRO A 107 -22.02 11.64 11.91
C PRO A 107 -20.85 11.07 12.71
N ALA A 108 -21.01 9.92 13.38
CA ALA A 108 -19.91 9.25 14.06
C ALA A 108 -18.87 8.73 13.07
N LEU A 109 -19.31 8.05 12.01
CA LEU A 109 -18.44 7.55 10.95
C LEU A 109 -17.63 8.69 10.31
N ALA A 110 -18.24 9.84 10.03
CA ALA A 110 -17.55 11.00 9.48
C ALA A 110 -16.43 11.52 10.41
N ARG A 111 -16.65 11.51 11.72
CA ARG A 111 -15.63 11.88 12.72
C ARG A 111 -14.50 10.85 12.75
N ASP A 112 -14.83 9.56 12.69
CA ASP A 112 -13.85 8.47 12.68
C ASP A 112 -13.00 8.51 11.40
N VAL A 113 -13.60 8.80 10.24
CA VAL A 113 -12.87 9.01 8.99
C VAL A 113 -11.98 10.25 9.06
N ALA A 114 -12.44 11.37 9.63
CA ALA A 114 -11.61 12.57 9.78
C ALA A 114 -10.40 12.34 10.71
N ARG A 115 -10.51 11.38 11.63
CA ARG A 115 -9.48 11.00 12.59
C ARG A 115 -8.87 9.64 12.28
N TRP A 116 -8.95 9.18 11.03
CA TRP A 116 -8.56 7.82 10.63
C TRP A 116 -7.11 7.45 11.00
N TRP A 117 -6.24 8.45 11.16
CA TRP A 117 -4.82 8.31 11.49
C TRP A 117 -4.50 8.36 12.99
N VAL A 118 -5.47 8.64 13.86
CA VAL A 118 -5.26 8.77 15.31
C VAL A 118 -5.35 7.39 15.96
N VAL A 119 -4.21 6.88 16.43
CA VAL A 119 -4.07 5.59 17.15
C VAL A 119 -4.26 5.79 18.66
#